data_AF-A0A6B9T7P3-F1
#
_entry.id   AF-A0A6B9T7P3-F1
#
_cell.length_a   1.000
_cell.length_b   1.000
_cell.length_c   1.000
_cell.angle_alpha   90.00
_cell.angle_beta   90.00
_cell.angle_gamma   90.00
#
_symmetry.space_group_name_H-M   'P 1'
#
loop_
_entity.id
_entity.type
_entity.pdbx_description
1 polymer ?
#
loop_
_entity_poly.entity_id
_entity_poly.type
_entity_poly.pdbx_seq_one_letter_code
_entity_poly.pdbx_strand_id
1 'polypeptide(L)'
;MNKVQKAVVIVIAVILCAGVTYTVFGSDDGEKPRFDEINLLPPDEVQEMSATEAWDGLKSRADTLVGEAADGNLSVNAMSMYVEDMRLFHEDTQTSYMLFYWEYNRDPSGLSEEYSMWETYYSQSLEIMNDAFREVLNGPGADTLRRVIGDGLADSVLAGESMTDEELRLIEAEAEAQDRYFNADPSDAETIAGIYGELIDIRGSLADLKGYDSYSEYAYEVQYGRGYSPEDTGAYKEVVKEALVPLFQILDDRVGVPLYSYSGEDELFADGGEFIRGVCPEFAELYDTMLGYDLIDFEDLDTKIDSGFCFSQTLSDGRDFVYIYDDPYGDFFDLTALVHEFGHASAAALSWEQTNDKDVGEVQSTGLEAIFGVYCGMMGGSTAIPEYMALQLLYMVIEGCFWDDFQQIAYEEGADTSEEFDAIVERLSQEYGYVPGNGWYVISHNFDSPFYYISYSVSAFISMGIFVDALDDYDAAVDKYLDVVASPDGYLDMVENLGMASPFDREEAMTVAEDLGEWIAIALAA
;
A
#
# COMPACT_ATOMS: atom_id res chain seq x y z
N MET A 1 16.38 11.19 18.21
CA MET A 1 15.65 10.00 17.78
C MET A 1 16.41 8.77 18.22
N ASN A 2 15.76 7.85 18.94
CA ASN A 2 16.27 6.51 19.21
C ASN A 2 16.15 5.67 17.93
N LYS A 3 17.03 4.68 17.70
CA LYS A 3 17.00 3.79 16.54
C LYS A 3 15.65 3.06 16.36
N VAL A 4 14.96 2.76 17.46
CA VAL A 4 13.61 2.15 17.45
C VAL A 4 12.54 3.08 16.86
N GLN A 5 12.73 4.41 16.96
CA GLN A 5 11.76 5.41 16.47
C GLN A 5 11.98 5.80 15.01
N LYS A 6 13.07 5.30 14.39
CA LYS A 6 13.36 5.51 12.97
C LYS A 6 12.65 4.51 12.07
N ALA A 7 12.27 3.34 12.61
CA ALA A 7 11.71 2.24 11.82
C ALA A 7 10.21 2.37 11.49
N VAL A 8 9.58 3.50 11.80
CA VAL A 8 8.12 3.70 11.58
C VAL A 8 7.82 4.99 10.79
N VAL A 9 8.82 5.83 10.58
CA VAL A 9 8.64 7.09 9.88
C VAL A 9 9.58 7.07 8.72
N ILE A 10 9.15 6.50 7.60
CA ILE A 10 9.62 6.71 6.23
C ILE A 10 8.78 5.79 5.34
N VAL A 11 7.76 6.34 4.70
CA VAL A 11 7.33 6.04 3.32
C VAL A 11 6.63 7.31 2.84
N ILE A 12 7.12 7.92 1.77
CA ILE A 12 6.36 8.86 0.93
C ILE A 12 6.42 8.30 -0.46
N ALA A 13 5.29 7.79 -0.92
CA ALA A 13 4.94 7.85 -2.33
C ALA A 13 3.42 7.74 -2.44
N VAL A 14 2.85 8.74 -3.11
CA VAL A 14 1.48 8.78 -3.58
C VAL A 14 1.17 7.47 -4.33
N ILE A 15 0.51 6.51 -3.67
CA ILE A 15 -0.16 5.39 -4.34
C ILE A 15 -1.65 5.73 -4.39
N LEU A 16 -1.97 6.75 -5.19
CA LEU A 16 -3.33 7.05 -5.60
C LEU A 16 -3.51 6.53 -7.04
N CYS A 17 -4.34 5.49 -7.15
CA CYS A 17 -5.11 5.12 -8.34
C CYS A 17 -4.33 4.78 -9.63
N ALA A 18 -3.95 3.51 -9.82
CA ALA A 18 -4.11 2.81 -11.11
C ALA A 18 -3.73 1.32 -10.97
N GLY A 19 -4.72 0.48 -10.68
CA GLY A 19 -4.57 -0.97 -10.68
C GLY A 19 -5.84 -1.69 -11.15
N VAL A 20 -6.60 -1.13 -12.09
CA VAL A 20 -7.71 -1.88 -12.70
C VAL A 20 -7.16 -2.66 -13.89
N THR A 21 -6.52 -3.79 -13.63
CA THR A 21 -6.20 -4.79 -14.66
C THR A 21 -7.38 -5.76 -14.79
N TYR A 22 -8.06 -5.71 -15.94
CA TYR A 22 -9.05 -6.71 -16.33
C TYR A 22 -8.33 -7.95 -16.87
N THR A 23 -8.46 -9.08 -16.16
CA THR A 23 -8.17 -10.41 -16.72
C THR A 23 -9.49 -11.17 -16.89
N VAL A 24 -9.94 -11.33 -18.14
CA VAL A 24 -11.04 -12.23 -18.49
C VAL A 24 -10.52 -13.33 -19.40
N PHE A 25 -10.87 -14.57 -19.02
CA PHE A 25 -10.82 -15.85 -19.74
C PHE A 25 -9.70 -16.84 -19.35
N GLY A 26 -10.07 -17.79 -18.50
CA GLY A 26 -9.38 -19.07 -18.29
C GLY A 26 -10.34 -20.13 -17.76
N SER A 27 -10.34 -21.32 -18.35
CA SER A 27 -11.36 -22.37 -18.29
C SER A 27 -11.46 -23.13 -16.96
N ASP A 28 -12.71 -23.33 -16.53
CA ASP A 28 -13.19 -24.14 -15.42
C ASP A 28 -12.92 -25.65 -15.64
N ASP A 29 -11.91 -26.19 -14.96
CA ASP A 29 -11.65 -27.63 -14.82
C ASP A 29 -10.97 -27.95 -13.47
N GLY A 30 -11.63 -27.68 -12.33
CA GLY A 30 -11.37 -28.34 -11.03
C GLY A 30 -10.08 -27.98 -10.28
N GLU A 31 -10.23 -27.27 -9.16
CA GLU A 31 -9.19 -26.69 -8.28
C GLU A 31 -8.21 -25.79 -9.03
N LYS A 32 -8.47 -24.47 -8.96
CA LYS A 32 -7.49 -23.48 -9.41
C LYS A 32 -6.23 -23.61 -8.53
N PRO A 33 -5.02 -23.59 -9.11
CA PRO A 33 -3.80 -23.54 -8.32
C PRO A 33 -3.81 -22.29 -7.43
N ARG A 34 -3.17 -22.38 -6.27
CA ARG A 34 -3.04 -21.26 -5.33
C ARG A 34 -2.25 -20.09 -5.96
N PHE A 35 -1.26 -20.42 -6.79
CA PHE A 35 -0.36 -19.45 -7.43
C PHE A 35 -0.28 -19.65 -8.94
N ASP A 36 0.00 -18.56 -9.65
CA ASP A 36 0.32 -18.53 -11.07
C ASP A 36 1.78 -18.93 -11.37
N GLU A 37 2.06 -19.12 -12.66
CA GLU A 37 3.44 -19.31 -13.14
C GLU A 37 4.18 -17.97 -13.11
N ILE A 38 5.37 -17.96 -12.52
CA ILE A 38 6.21 -16.76 -12.44
C ILE A 38 6.58 -16.31 -13.85
N ASN A 39 6.19 -15.09 -14.18
CA ASN A 39 6.42 -14.52 -15.50
C ASN A 39 6.92 -13.07 -15.40
N LEU A 40 8.08 -12.89 -14.74
CA LEU A 40 8.65 -11.57 -14.54
C LEU A 40 9.26 -10.99 -15.83
N LEU A 41 9.07 -9.68 -16.02
CA LEU A 41 9.76 -8.87 -17.02
C LEU A 41 11.12 -8.41 -16.46
N PRO A 42 12.26 -8.77 -17.07
CA PRO A 42 13.55 -8.24 -16.65
C PRO A 42 13.70 -6.76 -17.05
N PRO A 43 14.45 -5.95 -16.29
CA PRO A 43 14.59 -4.51 -16.56
C PRO A 43 15.10 -4.17 -17.97
N ASP A 44 15.95 -5.01 -18.56
CA ASP A 44 16.53 -4.79 -19.89
C ASP A 44 15.55 -5.03 -21.05
N GLU A 45 14.39 -5.61 -20.76
CA GLU A 45 13.29 -5.77 -21.71
C GLU A 45 12.20 -4.68 -21.58
N VAL A 46 12.29 -3.81 -20.58
CA VAL A 46 11.36 -2.68 -20.42
C VAL A 46 11.55 -1.71 -21.59
N GLN A 47 10.44 -1.34 -22.23
CA GLN A 47 10.48 -0.29 -23.24
C GLN A 47 10.61 1.07 -22.54
N GLU A 48 11.75 1.73 -22.72
CA GLU A 48 11.94 3.10 -22.21
C GLU A 48 11.16 4.12 -23.04
N MET A 49 10.51 5.05 -22.34
CA MET A 49 9.82 6.20 -22.91
C MET A 49 10.12 7.42 -22.05
N SER A 50 10.14 8.61 -22.64
CA SER A 50 10.13 9.86 -21.85
C SER A 50 8.70 10.23 -21.44
N ALA A 51 8.55 11.00 -20.36
CA ALA A 51 7.24 11.52 -19.92
C ALA A 51 6.50 12.32 -21.02
N THR A 52 7.25 12.97 -21.93
CA THR A 52 6.66 13.69 -23.07
C THR A 52 6.09 12.72 -24.10
N GLU A 53 6.83 11.67 -24.44
CA GLU A 53 6.39 10.65 -25.41
C GLU A 53 5.20 9.85 -24.88
N ALA A 54 5.20 9.54 -23.58
CA ALA A 54 4.08 8.98 -22.83
C ALA A 54 2.82 9.83 -23.01
N TRP A 55 2.90 11.11 -22.66
CA TRP A 55 1.77 12.03 -22.72
C TRP A 55 1.23 12.22 -24.14
N ASP A 56 2.10 12.58 -25.09
CA ASP A 56 1.71 12.83 -26.48
C ASP A 56 1.19 11.55 -27.16
N GLY A 57 1.78 10.40 -26.83
CA GLY A 57 1.41 9.10 -27.38
C GLY A 57 0.03 8.64 -26.92
N LEU A 58 -0.33 8.86 -25.65
CA LEU A 58 -1.64 8.50 -25.11
C LEU A 58 -2.72 9.41 -25.71
N LYS A 59 -2.49 10.74 -25.72
CA LYS A 59 -3.41 11.70 -26.32
C LYS A 59 -3.66 11.44 -27.80
N SER A 60 -2.60 11.14 -28.56
CA SER A 60 -2.72 10.81 -29.98
C SER A 60 -3.64 9.61 -30.24
N ARG A 61 -3.57 8.58 -29.38
CA ARG A 61 -4.43 7.39 -29.47
C ARG A 61 -5.87 7.69 -29.06
N ALA A 62 -6.06 8.44 -27.98
CA ALA A 62 -7.36 8.93 -27.56
C ALA A 62 -8.05 9.73 -28.68
N ASP A 63 -7.36 10.71 -29.26
CA ASP A 63 -7.87 11.51 -30.38
C ASP A 63 -8.19 10.65 -31.61
N THR A 64 -7.36 9.64 -31.88
CA THR A 64 -7.58 8.71 -33.00
C THR A 64 -8.84 7.87 -32.80
N LEU A 65 -9.04 7.31 -31.60
CA LEU A 65 -10.24 6.55 -31.25
C LEU A 65 -11.50 7.40 -31.44
N VAL A 66 -11.50 8.62 -30.89
CA VAL A 66 -12.61 9.58 -31.02
C VAL A 66 -12.88 9.91 -32.48
N GLY A 67 -11.82 10.25 -33.24
CA GLY A 67 -11.94 10.66 -34.64
C GLY A 67 -12.47 9.56 -35.55
N GLU A 68 -11.99 8.33 -35.40
CA GLU A 68 -12.43 7.19 -36.20
C GLU A 68 -13.84 6.72 -35.82
N ALA A 69 -14.25 6.89 -34.55
CA ALA A 69 -15.60 6.56 -34.09
C ALA A 69 -16.66 7.61 -34.43
N ALA A 70 -16.26 8.81 -34.85
CA ALA A 70 -17.14 9.96 -34.99
C ALA A 70 -18.31 9.77 -35.98
N ASP A 71 -18.17 8.89 -36.97
CA ASP A 71 -19.22 8.63 -37.97
C ASP A 71 -20.10 7.40 -37.67
N GLY A 72 -19.76 6.63 -36.61
CA GLY A 72 -20.47 5.43 -36.17
C GLY A 72 -20.29 4.20 -37.05
N ASN A 73 -19.37 4.22 -38.03
CA ASN A 73 -19.18 3.12 -38.99
C ASN A 73 -18.06 2.15 -38.60
N LEU A 74 -17.33 2.41 -37.49
CA LEU A 74 -16.35 1.46 -36.97
C LEU A 74 -17.01 0.10 -36.68
N SER A 75 -16.40 -0.96 -37.21
CA SER A 75 -16.75 -2.32 -36.83
C SER A 75 -16.30 -2.61 -35.39
N VAL A 76 -16.94 -3.57 -34.72
CA VAL A 76 -16.54 -4.02 -33.37
C VAL A 76 -15.06 -4.40 -33.30
N ASN A 77 -14.55 -5.12 -34.31
CA ASN A 77 -13.13 -5.51 -34.34
C ASN A 77 -12.21 -4.29 -34.46
N ALA A 78 -12.55 -3.33 -35.32
CA ALA A 78 -11.74 -2.12 -35.48
C ALA A 78 -11.76 -1.26 -34.20
N MET A 79 -12.93 -1.09 -33.59
CA MET A 79 -13.09 -0.42 -32.31
C MET A 79 -12.23 -1.09 -31.22
N SER A 80 -12.31 -2.42 -31.12
CA SER A 80 -11.50 -3.21 -30.18
C SER A 80 -10.01 -3.02 -30.40
N MET A 81 -9.54 -2.91 -31.64
CA MET A 81 -8.12 -2.63 -31.91
C MET A 81 -7.66 -1.25 -31.41
N TYR A 82 -8.49 -0.21 -31.54
CA TYR A 82 -8.14 1.13 -31.04
C TYR A 82 -8.17 1.21 -29.52
N VAL A 83 -9.19 0.60 -28.90
CA VAL A 83 -9.28 0.51 -27.43
C VAL A 83 -8.08 -0.25 -26.88
N GLU A 84 -7.74 -1.38 -27.50
CA GLU A 84 -6.62 -2.20 -27.06
C GLU A 84 -5.28 -1.48 -27.29
N ASP A 85 -5.03 -0.87 -28.45
CA ASP A 85 -3.79 -0.10 -28.68
C ASP A 85 -3.60 1.03 -27.66
N MET A 86 -4.68 1.69 -27.22
CA MET A 86 -4.62 2.69 -26.16
C MET A 86 -4.30 2.08 -24.80
N ARG A 87 -4.93 0.95 -24.44
CA ARG A 87 -4.70 0.23 -23.19
C ARG A 87 -3.27 -0.30 -23.09
N LEU A 88 -2.82 -1.03 -24.13
CA LEU A 88 -1.46 -1.57 -24.22
C LEU A 88 -0.42 -0.45 -24.06
N PHE A 89 -0.63 0.67 -24.75
CA PHE A 89 0.28 1.80 -24.65
C PHE A 89 0.33 2.40 -23.25
N HIS A 90 -0.81 2.50 -22.56
CA HIS A 90 -0.87 2.98 -21.18
C HIS A 90 -0.10 2.05 -20.24
N GLU A 91 -0.33 0.74 -20.32
CA GLU A 91 0.36 -0.26 -19.48
C GLU A 91 1.88 -0.30 -19.73
N ASP A 92 2.31 -0.28 -20.99
CA ASP A 92 3.73 -0.21 -21.35
C ASP A 92 4.38 1.07 -20.77
N THR A 93 3.66 2.18 -20.83
CA THR A 93 4.12 3.47 -20.31
C THR A 93 4.20 3.48 -18.78
N GLN A 94 3.29 2.79 -18.09
CA GLN A 94 3.37 2.64 -16.63
C GLN A 94 4.64 1.90 -16.23
N THR A 95 5.04 0.88 -16.99
CA THR A 95 6.29 0.15 -16.76
C THR A 95 7.52 1.06 -16.98
N SER A 96 7.49 1.92 -18.01
CA SER A 96 8.54 2.94 -18.21
C SER A 96 8.63 3.92 -17.04
N TYR A 97 7.48 4.39 -16.53
CA TYR A 97 7.42 5.26 -15.36
C TYR A 97 8.04 4.57 -14.13
N MET A 98 7.75 3.28 -13.92
CA MET A 98 8.29 2.52 -12.79
C MET A 98 9.81 2.39 -12.85
N LEU A 99 10.36 2.12 -14.04
CA LEU A 99 11.81 2.09 -14.23
C LEU A 99 12.43 3.47 -13.95
N PHE A 100 11.81 4.55 -14.46
CA PHE A 100 12.24 5.91 -14.15
C PHE A 100 12.13 6.21 -12.64
N TYR A 101 11.06 5.78 -11.98
CA TYR A 101 10.82 6.03 -10.57
C TYR A 101 11.87 5.32 -9.71
N TRP A 102 12.26 4.11 -10.09
CA TRP A 102 13.38 3.40 -9.47
C TRP A 102 14.70 4.19 -9.64
N GLU A 103 15.03 4.64 -10.85
CA GLU A 103 16.22 5.47 -11.09
C GLU A 103 16.20 6.78 -10.30
N TYR A 104 15.04 7.43 -10.24
CA TYR A 104 14.81 8.65 -9.49
C TYR A 104 15.06 8.45 -8.00
N ASN A 105 14.56 7.37 -7.40
CA ASN A 105 14.77 7.09 -5.99
C ASN A 105 16.24 6.76 -5.68
N ARG A 106 16.99 6.17 -6.61
CA ARG A 106 18.43 5.94 -6.45
C ARG A 106 19.26 7.23 -6.49
N ASP A 107 18.94 8.15 -7.39
CA ASP A 107 19.56 9.48 -7.46
C ASP A 107 18.64 10.52 -8.12
N PRO A 108 17.96 11.37 -7.33
CA PRO A 108 17.06 12.39 -7.86
C PRO A 108 17.78 13.50 -8.66
N SER A 109 19.11 13.53 -8.65
CA SER A 109 19.93 14.64 -9.15
C SER A 109 19.70 14.90 -10.64
N GLY A 110 19.01 16.01 -10.94
CA GLY A 110 18.76 16.45 -12.31
C GLY A 110 17.52 15.83 -12.95
N LEU A 111 16.74 15.04 -12.21
CA LEU A 111 15.53 14.36 -12.69
C LEU A 111 14.24 15.06 -12.26
N SER A 112 14.27 16.12 -11.46
CA SER A 112 13.06 16.74 -10.88
C SER A 112 12.05 17.25 -11.91
N GLU A 113 12.52 17.78 -13.06
CA GLU A 113 11.63 18.22 -14.13
C GLU A 113 10.92 17.04 -14.78
N GLU A 114 11.67 15.96 -15.07
CA GLU A 114 11.11 14.75 -15.66
C GLU A 114 10.19 14.01 -14.70
N TYR A 115 10.55 13.96 -13.41
CA TYR A 115 9.70 13.45 -12.33
C TYR A 115 8.35 14.17 -12.30
N SER A 116 8.35 15.50 -12.30
CA SER A 116 7.11 16.29 -12.30
C SER A 116 6.22 15.99 -13.51
N MET A 117 6.84 15.75 -14.68
CA MET A 117 6.10 15.37 -15.88
C MET A 117 5.53 13.96 -15.79
N TRP A 118 6.28 13.03 -15.21
CA TRP A 118 5.84 11.67 -14.97
C TRP A 118 4.69 11.60 -13.95
N GLU A 119 4.78 12.32 -12.84
CA GLU A 119 3.69 12.45 -11.86
C GLU A 119 2.41 12.99 -12.51
N THR A 120 2.55 13.97 -13.41
CA THR A 120 1.44 14.50 -14.19
C THR A 120 0.83 13.43 -15.11
N TYR A 121 1.67 12.65 -15.79
CA TYR A 121 1.19 11.55 -16.62
C TYR A 121 0.47 10.50 -15.78
N TYR A 122 1.09 10.03 -14.69
CA TYR A 122 0.56 8.99 -13.83
C TYR A 122 -0.81 9.38 -13.28
N SER A 123 -0.93 10.59 -12.71
CA SER A 123 -2.18 11.10 -12.13
C SER A 123 -3.29 11.39 -13.15
N GLN A 124 -2.99 11.70 -14.41
CA GLN A 124 -4.00 12.14 -15.39
C GLN A 124 -4.25 11.15 -16.54
N SER A 125 -3.42 10.13 -16.70
CA SER A 125 -3.48 9.19 -17.83
C SER A 125 -4.83 8.46 -17.95
N LEU A 126 -5.39 8.01 -16.82
CA LEU A 126 -6.71 7.35 -16.80
C LEU A 126 -7.83 8.29 -17.26
N GLU A 127 -7.81 9.56 -16.87
CA GLU A 127 -8.85 10.50 -17.28
C GLU A 127 -8.79 10.83 -18.77
N ILE A 128 -7.59 10.89 -19.36
CA ILE A 128 -7.43 11.01 -20.83
C ILE A 128 -8.16 9.88 -21.55
N MET A 129 -8.03 8.64 -21.06
CA MET A 129 -8.71 7.48 -21.64
C MET A 129 -10.22 7.53 -21.41
N ASN A 130 -10.64 7.87 -20.19
CA ASN A 130 -12.06 7.98 -19.83
C ASN A 130 -12.77 9.08 -20.64
N ASP A 131 -12.15 10.24 -20.84
CA ASP A 131 -12.70 11.32 -21.66
C ASP A 131 -12.88 10.88 -23.12
N ALA A 132 -11.91 10.16 -23.69
CA ALA A 132 -12.03 9.62 -25.03
C ALA A 132 -13.19 8.62 -25.14
N PHE A 133 -13.30 7.69 -24.18
CA PHE A 133 -14.42 6.76 -24.11
C PHE A 133 -15.76 7.47 -23.95
N ARG A 134 -15.83 8.46 -23.06
CA ARG A 134 -17.03 9.28 -22.80
C ARG A 134 -17.46 10.03 -24.05
N GLU A 135 -16.54 10.61 -24.81
CA GLU A 135 -16.86 11.27 -26.08
C GLU A 135 -17.45 10.30 -27.10
N VAL A 136 -16.85 9.11 -27.25
CA VAL A 136 -17.36 8.06 -28.15
C VAL A 136 -18.72 7.54 -27.70
N LEU A 137 -18.92 7.32 -26.39
CA LEU A 137 -20.17 6.85 -25.79
C LEU A 137 -21.31 7.88 -25.90
N ASN A 138 -20.98 9.17 -25.98
CA ASN A 138 -21.95 10.24 -26.24
C ASN A 138 -22.17 10.50 -27.75
N GLY A 139 -21.42 9.82 -28.62
CA GLY A 139 -21.44 9.99 -30.07
C GLY A 139 -22.05 8.81 -30.85
N PRO A 140 -21.94 8.84 -32.19
CA PRO A 140 -22.46 7.77 -33.06
C PRO A 140 -21.80 6.39 -32.86
N GLY A 141 -20.61 6.33 -32.25
CA GLY A 141 -19.87 5.10 -31.96
C GLY A 141 -20.32 4.33 -30.71
N ALA A 142 -21.25 4.89 -29.93
CA ALA A 142 -21.61 4.39 -28.59
C ALA A 142 -21.96 2.90 -28.54
N ASP A 143 -22.86 2.43 -29.41
CA ASP A 143 -23.30 1.03 -29.43
C ASP A 143 -22.16 0.06 -29.75
N THR A 144 -21.19 0.50 -30.55
CA THR A 144 -20.02 -0.32 -30.90
C THR A 144 -19.03 -0.35 -29.74
N LEU A 145 -18.74 0.80 -29.12
CA LEU A 145 -17.83 0.86 -27.98
C LEU A 145 -18.38 0.07 -26.79
N ARG A 146 -19.67 0.19 -26.45
CA ARG A 146 -20.33 -0.62 -25.40
C ARG A 146 -20.15 -2.12 -25.58
N ARG A 147 -20.12 -2.62 -26.82
CA ARG A 147 -19.87 -4.04 -27.10
C ARG A 147 -18.42 -4.47 -26.89
N VAL A 148 -17.49 -3.52 -26.93
CA VAL A 148 -16.05 -3.75 -26.73
C VAL A 148 -15.72 -3.70 -25.24
N ILE A 149 -16.09 -2.61 -24.57
CA ILE A 149 -15.72 -2.37 -23.16
C ILE A 149 -16.72 -2.96 -22.15
N GLY A 150 -17.89 -3.39 -22.62
CA GLY A 150 -18.96 -3.90 -21.76
C GLY A 150 -19.84 -2.79 -21.17
N ASP A 151 -21.07 -3.14 -20.79
CA ASP A 151 -22.03 -2.18 -20.27
C ASP A 151 -21.63 -1.63 -18.90
N GLY A 152 -20.99 -2.43 -18.03
CA GLY A 152 -20.55 -1.99 -16.71
C GLY A 152 -19.53 -0.85 -16.76
N LEU A 153 -18.44 -1.04 -17.50
CA LEU A 153 -17.43 0.00 -17.68
C LEU A 153 -18.00 1.20 -18.46
N ALA A 154 -18.82 0.97 -19.49
CA ALA A 154 -19.44 2.06 -20.23
C ALA A 154 -20.37 2.92 -19.35
N ASP A 155 -21.17 2.29 -18.50
CA ASP A 155 -22.04 2.99 -17.57
C ASP A 155 -21.21 3.71 -16.50
N SER A 156 -20.11 3.12 -16.01
CA SER A 156 -19.18 3.77 -15.09
C SER A 156 -18.53 5.01 -15.69
N VAL A 157 -18.04 4.94 -16.93
CA VAL A 157 -17.42 6.09 -17.63
C VAL A 157 -18.43 7.20 -17.88
N LEU A 158 -19.67 6.85 -18.24
CA LEU A 158 -20.75 7.82 -18.46
C LEU A 158 -21.31 8.42 -17.17
N ALA A 159 -21.33 7.62 -16.09
CA ALA A 159 -21.73 8.07 -14.76
C ALA A 159 -20.63 8.91 -14.11
N GLY A 160 -19.37 8.64 -14.44
CA GLY A 160 -18.25 9.50 -14.09
C GLY A 160 -18.44 10.86 -14.74
N GLU A 161 -18.73 11.86 -13.92
CA GLU A 161 -18.66 13.25 -14.36
C GLU A 161 -17.18 13.57 -14.63
N SER A 162 -16.88 14.21 -15.77
CA SER A 162 -15.56 14.85 -15.91
C SER A 162 -15.35 15.74 -14.69
N MET A 163 -14.16 15.68 -14.10
CA MET A 163 -13.83 16.50 -12.93
C MET A 163 -14.26 17.95 -13.19
N THR A 164 -14.99 18.53 -12.24
CA THR A 164 -15.41 19.92 -12.38
C THR A 164 -14.18 20.84 -12.31
N ASP A 165 -14.26 22.05 -12.91
CA ASP A 165 -13.21 23.06 -12.76
C ASP A 165 -12.92 23.39 -11.28
N GLU A 166 -13.88 23.13 -10.38
CA GLU A 166 -13.70 23.29 -8.94
C GLU A 166 -12.93 22.12 -8.34
N GLU A 167 -13.30 20.89 -8.71
CA GLU A 167 -12.62 19.68 -8.27
C GLU A 167 -11.14 19.69 -8.66
N LEU A 168 -10.85 20.01 -9.93
CA LEU A 168 -9.47 20.10 -10.41
C LEU A 168 -8.66 21.14 -9.63
N ARG A 169 -9.28 22.30 -9.33
CA ARG A 169 -8.63 23.34 -8.51
C ARG A 169 -8.36 22.89 -7.07
N LEU A 170 -9.24 22.07 -6.49
CA LEU A 170 -9.03 21.50 -5.16
C LEU A 170 -7.89 20.48 -5.17
N ILE A 171 -7.84 19.59 -6.18
CA ILE A 171 -6.75 18.61 -6.32
C ILE A 171 -5.39 19.30 -6.55
N GLU A 172 -5.34 20.32 -7.41
CA GLU A 172 -4.14 21.13 -7.62
C GLU A 172 -3.70 21.83 -6.32
N ALA A 173 -4.64 22.40 -5.56
CA ALA A 173 -4.35 23.05 -4.29
C ALA A 173 -3.85 22.08 -3.22
N GLU A 174 -4.42 20.87 -3.16
CA GLU A 174 -3.98 19.80 -2.26
C GLU A 174 -2.53 19.40 -2.57
N ALA A 175 -2.21 19.16 -3.84
CA ALA A 175 -0.85 18.82 -4.27
C ALA A 175 0.16 19.95 -3.95
N GLU A 176 -0.22 21.21 -4.17
CA GLU A 176 0.61 22.35 -3.80
C GLU A 176 0.81 22.46 -2.28
N ALA A 177 -0.19 22.10 -1.47
CA ALA A 177 -0.09 22.10 -0.01
C ALA A 177 0.82 20.95 0.49
N GLN A 178 0.71 19.77 -0.11
CA GLN A 178 1.61 18.64 0.15
C GLN A 178 3.06 18.97 -0.21
N ASP A 179 3.31 19.60 -1.37
CA ASP A 179 4.65 20.05 -1.75
C ASP A 179 5.22 21.06 -0.74
N ARG A 180 4.40 22.01 -0.27
CA ARG A 180 4.82 22.93 0.80
C ARG A 180 5.17 22.22 2.09
N TYR A 181 4.46 21.16 2.45
CA TYR A 181 4.77 20.34 3.62
C TYR A 181 6.14 19.67 3.47
N PHE A 182 6.40 18.98 2.35
CA PHE A 182 7.67 18.29 2.12
C PHE A 182 8.87 19.23 2.02
N ASN A 183 8.64 20.50 1.66
CA ASN A 183 9.67 21.54 1.63
C ASN A 183 9.74 22.40 2.91
N ALA A 184 8.90 22.13 3.92
CA ALA A 184 8.88 22.91 5.16
C ALA A 184 10.10 22.60 6.06
N ASP A 185 10.48 23.55 6.93
CA ASP A 185 11.44 23.29 7.99
C ASP A 185 10.78 22.38 9.04
N PRO A 186 11.28 21.15 9.27
CA PRO A 186 10.67 20.20 10.20
C PRO A 186 10.70 20.67 11.67
N SER A 187 11.40 21.76 11.97
CA SER A 187 11.39 22.41 13.29
C SER A 187 10.33 23.51 13.45
N ASP A 188 9.61 23.87 12.38
CA ASP A 188 8.57 24.90 12.39
C ASP A 188 7.16 24.29 12.38
N ALA A 189 6.79 23.68 13.51
CA ALA A 189 5.51 23.00 13.68
C ALA A 189 4.29 23.91 13.45
N GLU A 190 4.40 25.22 13.67
CA GLU A 190 3.29 26.16 13.45
C GLU A 190 3.04 26.40 11.95
N THR A 191 4.09 26.52 11.14
CA THR A 191 3.94 26.58 9.68
C THR A 191 3.35 25.28 9.15
N ILE A 192 3.83 24.13 9.65
CA ILE A 192 3.30 22.81 9.28
C ILE A 192 1.83 22.67 9.70
N ALA A 193 1.44 23.21 10.86
CA ALA A 193 0.05 23.19 11.33
C ALA A 193 -0.88 23.97 10.38
N GLY A 194 -0.45 25.16 9.95
CA GLY A 194 -1.20 25.96 8.99
C GLY A 194 -1.37 25.25 7.64
N ILE A 195 -0.35 24.52 7.18
CA ILE A 195 -0.46 23.68 5.97
C ILE A 195 -1.45 22.54 6.20
N TYR A 196 -1.42 21.91 7.38
CA TYR A 196 -2.34 20.82 7.67
C TYR A 196 -3.80 21.28 7.77
N GLY A 197 -4.05 22.42 8.41
CA GLY A 197 -5.38 23.04 8.45
C GLY A 197 -5.90 23.38 7.05
N GLU A 198 -5.04 23.88 6.17
CA GLU A 198 -5.40 24.10 4.76
C GLU A 198 -5.78 22.81 4.04
N LEU A 199 -5.03 21.71 4.26
CA LEU A 199 -5.38 20.39 3.73
C LEU A 199 -6.74 19.91 4.24
N ILE A 200 -7.03 20.07 5.54
CA ILE A 200 -8.33 19.71 6.13
C ILE A 200 -9.47 20.49 5.44
N ASP A 201 -9.31 21.79 5.21
CA ASP A 201 -10.30 22.62 4.52
C ASP A 201 -10.52 22.21 3.05
N ILE A 202 -9.43 21.96 2.31
CA ILE A 202 -9.47 21.53 0.90
C ILE A 202 -10.20 20.20 0.78
N ARG A 203 -9.84 19.24 1.64
CA ARG A 203 -10.39 17.88 1.67
C ARG A 203 -11.84 17.86 2.12
N GLY A 204 -12.21 18.67 3.12
CA GLY A 204 -13.60 18.90 3.49
C GLY A 204 -14.42 19.42 2.32
N SER A 205 -13.88 20.37 1.56
CA SER A 205 -14.53 20.90 0.34
C SER A 205 -14.67 19.84 -0.76
N LEU A 206 -13.68 18.94 -0.90
CA LEU A 206 -13.74 17.82 -1.84
C LEU A 206 -14.83 16.81 -1.45
N ALA A 207 -14.92 16.46 -0.16
CA ALA A 207 -15.97 15.57 0.36
C ALA A 207 -17.37 16.16 0.14
N ASP A 208 -17.56 17.45 0.46
CA ASP A 208 -18.81 18.18 0.22
C ASP A 208 -19.21 18.15 -1.26
N LEU A 209 -18.24 18.36 -2.17
CA LEU A 209 -18.46 18.31 -3.62
C LEU A 209 -18.90 16.93 -4.10
N LYS A 210 -18.37 15.87 -3.47
CA LYS A 210 -18.72 14.47 -3.74
C LYS A 210 -19.97 13.99 -2.99
N GLY A 211 -20.55 14.84 -2.13
CA GLY A 211 -21.80 14.56 -1.43
C GLY A 211 -21.65 13.74 -0.15
N TYR A 212 -20.46 13.76 0.46
CA TYR A 212 -20.17 13.11 1.74
C TYR A 212 -20.35 14.07 2.91
N ASP A 213 -20.76 13.57 4.08
CA ASP A 213 -20.95 14.39 5.29
C ASP A 213 -19.61 14.73 5.98
N SER A 214 -18.57 13.92 5.74
CA SER A 214 -17.20 14.16 6.21
C SER A 214 -16.17 13.64 5.23
N TYR A 215 -14.95 14.20 5.30
CA TYR A 215 -13.84 13.67 4.50
C TYR A 215 -13.35 12.29 4.99
N SER A 216 -13.55 11.93 6.27
CA SER A 216 -13.20 10.59 6.75
C SER A 216 -14.05 9.50 6.09
N GLU A 217 -15.36 9.73 5.91
CA GLU A 217 -16.24 8.81 5.19
C GLU A 217 -15.83 8.70 3.72
N TYR A 218 -15.55 9.85 3.08
CA TYR A 218 -15.06 9.88 1.70
C TYR A 218 -13.74 9.12 1.53
N ALA A 219 -12.78 9.32 2.44
CA ALA A 219 -11.48 8.65 2.38
C ALA A 219 -11.63 7.13 2.56
N TYR A 220 -12.39 6.69 3.57
CA TYR A 220 -12.61 5.26 3.81
C TYR A 220 -13.28 4.56 2.62
N GLU A 221 -14.38 5.13 2.10
CA GLU A 221 -15.16 4.49 1.03
C GLU A 221 -14.52 4.65 -0.35
N VAL A 222 -14.13 5.87 -0.73
CA VAL A 222 -13.76 6.19 -2.11
C VAL A 222 -12.25 6.08 -2.33
N GLN A 223 -11.46 6.62 -1.41
CA GLN A 223 -10.00 6.64 -1.57
C GLN A 223 -9.37 5.27 -1.31
N TYR A 224 -9.85 4.57 -0.29
CA TYR A 224 -9.30 3.26 0.10
C TYR A 224 -10.22 2.08 -0.19
N GLY A 225 -11.47 2.29 -0.62
CA GLY A 225 -12.37 1.21 -1.01
C GLY A 225 -12.75 0.27 0.14
N ARG A 226 -12.67 0.73 1.40
CA ARG A 226 -12.78 -0.15 2.57
C ARG A 226 -14.18 -0.73 2.72
N GLY A 227 -14.23 -2.00 3.10
CA GLY A 227 -15.47 -2.69 3.46
C GLY A 227 -16.07 -2.25 4.80
N TYR A 228 -15.40 -1.36 5.54
CA TYR A 228 -15.80 -0.87 6.86
C TYR A 228 -15.72 0.65 6.94
N SER A 229 -16.48 1.24 7.86
CA SER A 229 -16.57 2.68 8.09
C SER A 229 -15.73 3.14 9.30
N PRO A 230 -15.50 4.46 9.46
CA PRO A 230 -14.90 4.98 10.69
C PRO A 230 -15.64 4.55 11.96
N GLU A 231 -16.98 4.43 11.92
CA GLU A 231 -17.80 4.01 13.06
C GLU A 231 -17.50 2.55 13.49
N ASP A 232 -17.24 1.67 12.52
CA ASP A 232 -16.96 0.25 12.77
C ASP A 232 -15.64 0.04 13.54
N THR A 233 -14.69 0.99 13.41
CA THR A 233 -13.39 0.92 14.10
C THR A 233 -13.49 1.15 15.61
N GLY A 234 -14.61 1.71 16.11
CA GLY A 234 -14.74 2.09 17.52
C GLY A 234 -14.62 0.92 18.49
N ALA A 235 -15.31 -0.20 18.21
CA ALA A 235 -15.23 -1.39 19.07
C ALA A 235 -13.83 -2.02 19.08
N TYR A 236 -13.17 -2.02 17.92
CA TYR A 236 -11.80 -2.49 17.75
C TYR A 236 -10.82 -1.64 18.58
N LYS A 237 -10.89 -0.31 18.46
CA LYS A 237 -10.04 0.63 19.22
C LYS A 237 -10.17 0.47 20.73
N GLU A 238 -11.37 0.17 21.23
CA GLU A 238 -11.55 -0.13 22.66
C GLU A 238 -10.83 -1.41 23.09
N VAL A 239 -10.81 -2.45 22.24
CA VAL A 239 -10.00 -3.66 22.50
C VAL A 239 -8.51 -3.34 22.49
N VAL A 240 -8.05 -2.52 21.54
CA VAL A 240 -6.64 -2.08 21.47
C VAL A 240 -6.23 -1.40 22.78
N LYS A 241 -7.02 -0.43 23.26
CA LYS A 241 -6.76 0.30 24.51
C LYS A 241 -6.79 -0.63 25.75
N GLU A 242 -7.77 -1.53 25.82
CA GLU A 242 -7.98 -2.38 27.01
C GLU A 242 -6.99 -3.54 27.12
N ALA A 243 -6.67 -4.17 25.99
CA ALA A 243 -5.97 -5.45 25.95
C ALA A 243 -4.57 -5.37 25.33
N LEU A 244 -4.39 -4.63 24.24
CA LEU A 244 -3.12 -4.63 23.49
C LEU A 244 -2.11 -3.61 24.00
N VAL A 245 -2.54 -2.38 24.38
CA VAL A 245 -1.63 -1.39 24.98
C VAL A 245 -0.92 -1.92 26.24
N PRO A 246 -1.58 -2.64 27.17
CA PRO A 246 -0.87 -3.25 28.30
C PRO A 246 0.20 -4.26 27.90
N LEU A 247 -0.02 -5.05 26.84
CA LEU A 247 0.97 -6.01 26.34
C LEU A 247 2.17 -5.29 25.72
N PHE A 248 1.91 -4.23 24.94
CA PHE A 248 2.95 -3.37 24.39
C PHE A 248 3.85 -2.82 25.50
N GLN A 249 3.26 -2.24 26.55
CA GLN A 249 4.03 -1.67 27.68
C GLN A 249 4.90 -2.71 28.40
N ILE A 250 4.47 -3.97 28.46
CA ILE A 250 5.26 -5.05 29.06
C ILE A 250 6.52 -5.34 28.24
N LEU A 251 6.40 -5.33 26.91
CA LEU A 251 7.50 -5.63 25.98
C LEU A 251 8.42 -4.42 25.75
N ASP A 252 7.88 -3.21 25.57
CA ASP A 252 8.64 -1.99 25.24
C ASP A 252 9.74 -1.68 26.27
N ASP A 253 9.46 -1.92 27.55
CA ASP A 253 10.43 -1.72 28.64
C ASP A 253 11.62 -2.71 28.61
N ARG A 254 11.55 -3.77 27.80
CA ARG A 254 12.43 -4.95 27.94
C ARG A 254 13.09 -5.38 26.65
N VAL A 255 12.34 -5.34 25.55
CA VAL A 255 12.75 -5.90 24.28
C VAL A 255 13.58 -4.86 23.54
N GLY A 256 14.81 -5.24 23.20
CA GLY A 256 15.67 -4.43 22.35
C GLY A 256 15.61 -4.93 20.91
N VAL A 257 15.99 -4.05 19.97
CA VAL A 257 16.20 -4.44 18.58
C VAL A 257 17.21 -5.61 18.52
N PRO A 258 16.89 -6.71 17.82
CA PRO A 258 17.81 -7.81 17.61
C PRO A 258 19.14 -7.32 17.02
N LEU A 259 20.25 -7.92 17.48
CA LEU A 259 21.57 -7.60 16.93
C LEU A 259 21.76 -8.35 15.62
N TYR A 260 21.70 -7.61 14.52
CA TYR A 260 22.04 -8.08 13.18
C TYR A 260 22.85 -7.01 12.46
N SER A 261 23.75 -7.44 11.60
CA SER A 261 24.56 -6.59 10.73
C SER A 261 25.15 -7.44 9.63
N TYR A 262 25.25 -6.90 8.43
CA TYR A 262 25.82 -7.58 7.27
C TYR A 262 26.90 -6.69 6.62
N SER A 263 27.72 -7.30 5.77
CA SER A 263 28.87 -6.65 5.13
C SER A 263 28.63 -6.17 3.69
N GLY A 264 27.51 -6.57 3.10
CA GLY A 264 27.00 -6.13 1.79
C GLY A 264 25.70 -6.86 1.42
N GLU A 265 25.02 -6.39 0.38
CA GLU A 265 23.70 -6.89 -0.05
C GLU A 265 23.67 -8.41 -0.28
N ASP A 266 24.75 -9.02 -0.80
CA ASP A 266 24.87 -10.47 -0.96
C ASP A 266 24.64 -11.26 0.34
N GLU A 267 25.10 -10.74 1.48
CA GLU A 267 24.92 -11.36 2.80
C GLU A 267 23.48 -11.18 3.30
N LEU A 268 22.91 -9.98 3.13
CA LEU A 268 21.51 -9.71 3.43
C LEU A 268 20.56 -10.62 2.63
N PHE A 269 20.78 -10.73 1.32
CA PHE A 269 19.99 -11.56 0.42
C PHE A 269 20.16 -13.05 0.70
N ALA A 270 21.36 -13.49 1.11
CA ALA A 270 21.56 -14.86 1.55
C ALA A 270 20.80 -15.18 2.85
N ASP A 271 20.88 -14.29 3.85
CA ASP A 271 20.27 -14.49 5.16
C ASP A 271 18.74 -14.45 5.08
N GLY A 272 18.15 -13.42 4.45
CA GLY A 272 16.71 -13.33 4.22
C GLY A 272 16.22 -14.41 3.26
N GLY A 273 17.01 -14.71 2.22
CA GLY A 273 16.72 -15.74 1.23
C GLY A 273 16.66 -17.16 1.81
N GLU A 274 17.38 -17.48 2.88
CA GLU A 274 17.27 -18.78 3.55
C GLU A 274 15.83 -18.99 4.06
N PHE A 275 15.25 -17.97 4.68
CA PHE A 275 13.86 -17.99 5.13
C PHE A 275 12.88 -18.01 3.95
N ILE A 276 13.00 -17.07 3.01
CA ILE A 276 12.05 -16.91 1.89
C ILE A 276 11.93 -18.22 1.08
N ARG A 277 13.06 -18.87 0.78
CA ARG A 277 13.09 -20.17 0.09
C ARG A 277 12.48 -21.31 0.90
N GLY A 278 12.48 -21.18 2.22
CA GLY A 278 11.94 -22.15 3.16
C GLY A 278 10.42 -22.10 3.27
N VAL A 279 9.77 -21.01 2.86
CA VAL A 279 8.30 -20.83 2.97
C VAL A 279 7.57 -21.77 2.00
N CYS A 280 7.82 -21.66 0.70
CA CYS A 280 7.28 -22.57 -0.32
C CYS A 280 8.15 -22.58 -1.59
N PRO A 281 8.01 -23.60 -2.47
CA PRO A 281 8.75 -23.67 -3.74
C PRO A 281 8.55 -22.46 -4.65
N GLU A 282 7.34 -21.92 -4.72
CA GLU A 282 6.99 -20.77 -5.55
C GLU A 282 7.69 -19.50 -5.06
N PHE A 283 7.80 -19.29 -3.75
CA PHE A 283 8.59 -18.19 -3.17
C PHE A 283 10.07 -18.33 -3.50
N ALA A 284 10.62 -19.56 -3.45
CA ALA A 284 12.01 -19.80 -3.80
C ALA A 284 12.31 -19.46 -5.27
N GLU A 285 11.44 -19.87 -6.18
CA GLU A 285 11.56 -19.60 -7.61
C GLU A 285 11.39 -18.11 -7.91
N LEU A 286 10.42 -17.43 -7.28
CA LEU A 286 10.22 -16.00 -7.44
C LEU A 286 11.45 -15.22 -6.96
N TYR A 287 11.92 -15.51 -5.75
CA TYR A 287 13.07 -14.84 -5.16
C TYR A 287 14.34 -15.05 -5.98
N ASP A 288 14.59 -16.27 -6.50
CA ASP A 288 15.70 -16.54 -7.42
C ASP A 288 15.59 -15.77 -8.73
N THR A 289 14.38 -15.63 -9.25
CA THR A 289 14.14 -14.93 -10.51
C THR A 289 14.38 -13.43 -10.33
N MET A 290 13.88 -12.84 -9.24
CA MET A 290 14.10 -11.44 -8.91
C MET A 290 15.59 -11.13 -8.72
N LEU A 291 16.32 -11.95 -7.96
CA LEU A 291 17.78 -11.82 -7.83
C LEU A 291 18.50 -11.97 -9.17
N GLY A 292 18.06 -12.90 -10.02
CA GLY A 292 18.65 -13.12 -11.35
C GLY A 292 18.44 -11.97 -12.34
N TYR A 293 17.42 -11.14 -12.12
CA TYR A 293 17.08 -9.96 -12.92
C TYR A 293 17.45 -8.63 -12.24
N ASP A 294 18.16 -8.69 -11.11
CA ASP A 294 18.55 -7.53 -10.31
C ASP A 294 17.35 -6.69 -9.82
N LEU A 295 16.18 -7.32 -9.59
CA LEU A 295 14.91 -6.66 -9.19
C LEU A 295 14.80 -6.40 -7.67
N ILE A 296 15.90 -6.51 -6.92
CA ILE A 296 15.95 -6.23 -5.47
C ILE A 296 17.12 -5.29 -5.22
N ASP A 297 16.82 -4.05 -4.81
CA ASP A 297 17.80 -2.97 -4.67
C ASP A 297 17.96 -2.51 -3.22
N PHE A 298 18.98 -3.06 -2.56
CA PHE A 298 19.47 -2.65 -1.23
C PHE A 298 20.89 -2.06 -1.34
N GLU A 299 21.24 -1.45 -2.48
CA GLU A 299 22.56 -0.82 -2.63
C GLU A 299 22.64 0.43 -1.71
N ASP A 300 23.67 0.51 -0.88
CA ASP A 300 23.94 1.64 0.03
C ASP A 300 24.54 2.83 -0.74
N LEU A 301 23.70 3.81 -1.09
CA LEU A 301 24.06 4.99 -1.88
C LEU A 301 23.72 6.28 -1.12
N ASP A 302 24.67 7.19 -0.98
CA ASP A 302 24.47 8.52 -0.37
C ASP A 302 23.35 9.38 -1.04
N THR A 303 22.94 9.00 -2.26
CA THR A 303 21.95 9.71 -3.08
C THR A 303 20.56 9.12 -3.01
N LYS A 304 20.40 7.93 -2.40
CA LYS A 304 19.10 7.26 -2.30
C LYS A 304 18.11 8.11 -1.51
N ILE A 305 16.85 8.05 -1.93
CA ILE A 305 15.73 8.53 -1.13
C ILE A 305 15.53 7.52 -0.01
N ASP A 306 15.58 7.98 1.23
CA ASP A 306 15.28 7.23 2.45
C ASP A 306 13.83 6.74 2.36
N SER A 307 13.64 5.48 1.92
CA SER A 307 12.35 4.80 1.67
C SER A 307 12.55 3.31 1.44
N GLY A 308 11.50 2.51 1.68
CA GLY A 308 11.40 1.10 1.32
C GLY A 308 10.03 0.83 0.70
N PHE A 309 9.98 0.12 -0.43
CA PHE A 309 8.73 -0.23 -1.09
C PHE A 309 8.89 -1.35 -2.14
N CYS A 310 7.78 -2.03 -2.40
CA CYS A 310 7.58 -2.90 -3.54
C CYS A 310 6.70 -2.21 -4.58
N PHE A 311 7.17 -2.19 -5.82
CA PHE A 311 6.37 -1.75 -6.95
C PHE A 311 6.02 -2.95 -7.83
N SER A 312 4.79 -3.01 -8.33
CA SER A 312 4.35 -4.02 -9.29
C SER A 312 3.46 -3.47 -10.40
N GLN A 313 3.54 -4.11 -11.57
CA GLN A 313 2.66 -3.87 -12.72
C GLN A 313 2.52 -5.13 -13.55
N THR A 314 1.29 -5.57 -13.77
CA THR A 314 0.99 -6.56 -14.78
C THR A 314 0.89 -5.90 -16.16
N LEU A 315 1.65 -6.43 -17.10
CA LEU A 315 1.62 -6.05 -18.51
C LEU A 315 0.54 -6.83 -19.26
N SER A 316 0.03 -6.22 -20.32
CA SER A 316 -0.90 -6.82 -21.26
C SER A 316 -0.53 -8.19 -21.84
N ASP A 317 0.76 -8.47 -21.97
CA ASP A 317 1.26 -9.75 -22.48
C ASP A 317 1.31 -10.85 -21.40
N GLY A 318 0.86 -10.52 -20.19
CA GLY A 318 0.76 -11.42 -19.04
C GLY A 318 2.05 -11.53 -18.23
N ARG A 319 3.05 -10.67 -18.48
CA ARG A 319 4.24 -10.56 -17.63
C ARG A 319 4.03 -9.55 -16.52
N ASP A 320 4.74 -9.71 -15.41
CA ASP A 320 4.75 -8.74 -14.32
C ASP A 320 6.10 -8.06 -14.22
N PHE A 321 6.10 -6.73 -14.09
CA PHE A 321 7.29 -5.99 -13.65
C PHE A 321 7.15 -5.73 -12.16
N VAL A 322 7.98 -6.42 -11.36
CA VAL A 322 7.95 -6.34 -9.89
C VAL A 322 9.36 -6.10 -9.40
N TYR A 323 9.56 -5.06 -8.59
CA TYR A 323 10.85 -4.79 -7.95
C TYR A 323 10.68 -4.37 -6.50
N ILE A 324 11.76 -4.57 -5.74
CA ILE A 324 11.90 -4.14 -4.35
C ILE A 324 13.00 -3.08 -4.30
N TYR A 325 12.71 -1.96 -3.66
CA TYR A 325 13.66 -0.89 -3.39
C TYR A 325 13.73 -0.64 -1.88
N ASP A 326 14.93 -0.40 -1.36
CA ASP A 326 15.13 0.02 0.02
C ASP A 326 16.41 0.88 0.17
N ASP A 327 16.37 1.91 1.03
CA ASP A 327 17.56 2.63 1.50
C ASP A 327 18.09 2.00 2.81
N PRO A 328 19.16 1.17 2.74
CA PRO A 328 19.53 0.29 3.85
C PRO A 328 20.22 0.99 5.02
N TYR A 329 20.00 0.52 6.24
CA TYR A 329 20.64 0.97 7.47
C TYR A 329 21.88 0.16 7.90
N GLY A 330 22.09 -1.02 7.32
CA GLY A 330 23.11 -2.00 7.66
C GLY A 330 22.81 -2.83 8.93
N ASP A 331 21.54 -2.95 9.34
CA ASP A 331 21.15 -3.66 10.56
C ASP A 331 19.86 -4.50 10.41
N PHE A 332 19.23 -4.90 11.53
CA PHE A 332 18.09 -5.83 11.54
C PHE A 332 16.89 -5.33 10.73
N PHE A 333 16.74 -4.01 10.61
CA PHE A 333 15.63 -3.41 9.88
C PHE A 333 15.64 -3.77 8.40
N ASP A 334 16.81 -3.87 7.78
CA ASP A 334 16.93 -4.20 6.36
C ASP A 334 16.52 -5.65 6.09
N LEU A 335 16.78 -6.53 7.07
CA LEU A 335 16.35 -7.94 6.99
C LEU A 335 14.83 -8.07 7.08
N THR A 336 14.19 -7.30 7.96
CA THR A 336 12.72 -7.26 8.04
C THR A 336 12.10 -6.53 6.84
N ALA A 337 12.74 -5.47 6.32
CA ALA A 337 12.29 -4.76 5.12
C ALA A 337 12.31 -5.67 3.89
N LEU A 338 13.40 -6.43 3.70
CA LEU A 338 13.47 -7.43 2.62
C LEU A 338 12.31 -8.44 2.70
N VAL A 339 11.99 -8.90 3.91
CA VAL A 339 10.88 -9.84 4.13
C VAL A 339 9.52 -9.16 3.89
N HIS A 340 9.32 -7.94 4.38
CA HIS A 340 8.12 -7.14 4.19
C HIS A 340 7.81 -6.95 2.71
N GLU A 341 8.78 -6.41 1.97
CA GLU A 341 8.62 -6.10 0.55
C GLU A 341 8.52 -7.36 -0.30
N PHE A 342 9.15 -8.46 0.10
CA PHE A 342 8.94 -9.74 -0.56
C PHE A 342 7.51 -10.26 -0.36
N GLY A 343 6.86 -9.97 0.77
CA GLY A 343 5.43 -10.27 0.97
C GLY A 343 4.56 -9.62 -0.11
N HIS A 344 4.74 -8.32 -0.34
CA HIS A 344 4.08 -7.60 -1.43
C HIS A 344 4.44 -8.16 -2.82
N ALA A 345 5.74 -8.39 -3.08
CA ALA A 345 6.18 -8.92 -4.37
C ALA A 345 5.60 -10.31 -4.65
N SER A 346 5.49 -11.14 -3.61
CA SER A 346 4.93 -12.49 -3.71
C SER A 346 3.45 -12.46 -4.03
N ALA A 347 2.69 -11.57 -3.40
CA ALA A 347 1.30 -11.36 -3.77
C ALA A 347 1.23 -10.94 -5.23
N ALA A 348 1.91 -9.84 -5.60
CA ALA A 348 1.92 -9.24 -6.93
C ALA A 348 2.27 -10.21 -8.08
N ALA A 349 3.26 -11.09 -7.88
CA ALA A 349 3.78 -11.95 -8.94
C ALA A 349 3.20 -13.38 -8.95
N LEU A 350 2.53 -13.80 -7.88
CA LEU A 350 2.04 -15.18 -7.76
C LEU A 350 0.52 -15.30 -7.62
N SER A 351 -0.18 -14.27 -7.15
CA SER A 351 -1.64 -14.38 -6.98
C SER A 351 -2.36 -14.43 -8.32
N TRP A 352 -3.34 -15.34 -8.41
CA TRP A 352 -4.16 -15.54 -9.61
C TRP A 352 -5.02 -14.31 -9.96
N GLU A 353 -5.42 -13.56 -8.93
CA GLU A 353 -6.23 -12.36 -9.06
C GLU A 353 -5.86 -11.42 -7.89
N GLN A 354 -5.18 -10.31 -8.22
CA GLN A 354 -4.75 -9.32 -7.24
C GLN A 354 -5.95 -8.55 -6.70
N THR A 355 -6.03 -8.45 -5.38
CA THR A 355 -6.84 -7.42 -4.74
C THR A 355 -6.08 -6.09 -4.73
N ASN A 356 -6.79 -4.98 -4.91
CA ASN A 356 -6.24 -3.63 -4.73
C ASN A 356 -6.49 -3.08 -3.33
N ASP A 357 -7.08 -3.89 -2.45
CA ASP A 357 -7.37 -3.52 -1.06
C ASP A 357 -6.06 -3.35 -0.29
N LYS A 358 -5.81 -2.13 0.18
CA LYS A 358 -4.58 -1.76 0.88
C LYS A 358 -4.44 -2.48 2.21
N ASP A 359 -5.55 -2.75 2.89
CA ASP A 359 -5.52 -3.45 4.16
C ASP A 359 -5.08 -4.91 3.95
N VAL A 360 -5.47 -5.54 2.83
CA VAL A 360 -4.99 -6.88 2.45
C VAL A 360 -3.52 -6.84 2.05
N GLY A 361 -3.11 -5.85 1.24
CA GLY A 361 -1.71 -5.65 0.85
C GLY A 361 -0.78 -5.65 2.07
N GLU A 362 -1.14 -4.89 3.10
CA GLU A 362 -0.38 -4.82 4.35
C GLU A 362 -0.42 -6.12 5.17
N VAL A 363 -1.47 -6.96 5.04
CA VAL A 363 -1.48 -8.30 5.66
C VAL A 363 -0.50 -9.23 4.93
N GLN A 364 -0.35 -9.10 3.61
CA GLN A 364 0.59 -9.90 2.83
C GLN A 364 2.04 -9.61 3.22
N SER A 365 2.40 -8.36 3.49
CA SER A 365 3.74 -8.00 3.95
C SER A 365 3.97 -8.35 5.43
N THR A 366 3.15 -7.79 6.33
CA THR A 366 3.32 -7.97 7.78
C THR A 366 3.05 -9.41 8.24
N GLY A 367 2.24 -10.17 7.49
CA GLY A 367 1.99 -11.58 7.74
C GLY A 367 3.24 -12.43 7.46
N LEU A 368 4.03 -12.08 6.44
CA LEU A 368 5.29 -12.77 6.17
C LEU A 368 6.33 -12.48 7.26
N GLU A 369 6.37 -11.25 7.75
CA GLU A 369 7.20 -10.87 8.90
C GLU A 369 6.82 -11.64 10.17
N ALA A 370 5.52 -11.83 10.43
CA ALA A 370 5.04 -12.64 11.54
C ALA A 370 5.59 -14.09 11.47
N ILE A 371 5.49 -14.71 10.29
CA ILE A 371 6.06 -16.05 10.02
C ILE A 371 7.58 -16.05 10.17
N PHE A 372 8.27 -15.01 9.68
CA PHE A 372 9.73 -14.86 9.82
C PHE A 372 10.16 -14.77 11.28
N GLY A 373 9.45 -13.99 12.09
CA GLY A 373 9.74 -13.83 13.51
C GLY A 373 9.75 -15.17 14.25
N VAL A 374 8.74 -16.01 14.01
CA VAL A 374 8.64 -17.35 14.60
C VAL A 374 9.73 -18.28 14.06
N TYR A 375 9.99 -18.26 12.75
CA TYR A 375 11.06 -19.04 12.12
C TYR A 375 12.43 -18.79 12.78
N CYS A 376 12.79 -17.51 12.98
CA CYS A 376 14.03 -17.14 13.64
C CYS A 376 14.10 -17.66 15.08
N GLY A 377 12.98 -17.67 15.80
CA GLY A 377 12.88 -18.27 17.13
C GLY A 377 13.18 -19.76 17.12
N MET A 378 12.60 -20.50 16.16
CA MET A 378 12.80 -21.94 16.00
C MET A 378 14.24 -22.30 15.63
N MET A 379 14.86 -21.55 14.71
CA MET A 379 16.21 -21.82 14.20
C MET A 379 17.31 -21.33 15.14
N GLY A 380 17.13 -20.16 15.75
CA GLY A 380 18.10 -19.53 16.64
C GLY A 380 18.02 -20.01 18.09
N GLY A 381 16.90 -20.61 18.51
CA GLY A 381 16.67 -21.04 19.89
C GLY A 381 16.60 -19.88 20.90
N SER A 382 16.30 -18.67 20.43
CA SER A 382 16.20 -17.44 21.21
C SER A 382 14.83 -16.80 20.97
N THR A 383 14.19 -16.28 22.03
CA THR A 383 12.91 -15.57 21.93
C THR A 383 13.06 -14.11 21.53
N ALA A 384 14.29 -13.57 21.43
CA ALA A 384 14.51 -12.14 21.19
C ALA A 384 13.89 -11.61 19.90
N ILE A 385 13.96 -12.37 18.79
CA ILE A 385 13.35 -11.97 17.51
C ILE A 385 11.82 -12.10 17.56
N PRO A 386 11.24 -13.24 18.01
CA PRO A 386 9.79 -13.32 18.24
C PRO A 386 9.24 -12.24 19.18
N GLU A 387 9.94 -11.91 20.28
CA GLU A 387 9.53 -10.86 21.22
C GLU A 387 9.56 -9.49 20.57
N TYR A 388 10.56 -9.23 19.73
CA TYR A 388 10.65 -8.00 18.96
C TYR A 388 9.56 -7.91 17.91
N MET A 389 9.25 -9.01 17.21
CA MET A 389 8.17 -9.07 16.24
C MET A 389 6.82 -8.81 16.90
N ALA A 390 6.53 -9.44 18.04
CA ALA A 390 5.33 -9.17 18.83
C ALA A 390 5.25 -7.69 19.27
N LEU A 391 6.38 -7.08 19.67
CA LEU A 391 6.43 -5.66 20.01
C LEU A 391 6.11 -4.78 18.79
N GLN A 392 6.64 -5.10 17.60
CA GLN A 392 6.37 -4.34 16.37
C GLN A 392 4.90 -4.45 15.95
N LEU A 393 4.31 -5.65 15.93
CA LEU A 393 2.90 -5.85 15.60
C LEU A 393 1.98 -5.08 16.57
N LEU A 394 2.26 -5.14 17.87
CA LEU A 394 1.53 -4.35 18.87
C LEU A 394 1.69 -2.84 18.64
N TYR A 395 2.90 -2.40 18.33
CA TYR A 395 3.19 -1.00 18.03
C TYR A 395 2.40 -0.51 16.81
N MET A 396 2.39 -1.27 15.71
CA MET A 396 1.64 -0.93 14.48
C MET A 396 0.13 -0.86 14.74
N VAL A 397 -0.41 -1.83 15.50
CA VAL A 397 -1.81 -1.80 15.92
C VAL A 397 -2.14 -0.52 16.68
N ILE A 398 -1.33 -0.15 17.66
CA ILE A 398 -1.57 1.01 18.53
C ILE A 398 -1.41 2.32 17.78
N GLU A 399 -0.32 2.50 17.04
CA GLU A 399 -0.06 3.73 16.28
C GLU A 399 -1.06 3.93 15.15
N GLY A 400 -1.45 2.86 14.46
CA GLY A 400 -2.47 2.94 13.42
C GLY A 400 -3.83 3.41 13.95
N CYS A 401 -4.26 2.88 15.10
CA CYS A 401 -5.47 3.36 15.78
C CYS A 401 -5.32 4.79 16.31
N PHE A 402 -4.17 5.12 16.90
CA PHE A 402 -3.90 6.43 17.50
C PHE A 402 -3.94 7.54 16.44
N TRP A 403 -3.24 7.36 15.32
CA TRP A 403 -3.17 8.37 14.27
C TRP A 403 -4.47 8.47 13.48
N ASP A 404 -5.22 7.36 13.35
CA ASP A 404 -6.58 7.43 12.79
C ASP A 404 -7.54 8.23 13.69
N ASP A 405 -7.56 8.00 15.01
CA ASP A 405 -8.34 8.82 15.95
C ASP A 405 -7.90 10.29 15.94
N PHE A 406 -6.59 10.54 15.83
CA PHE A 406 -6.05 11.90 15.70
C PHE A 406 -6.62 12.60 14.46
N GLN A 407 -6.62 11.94 13.31
CA GLN A 407 -7.17 12.49 12.07
C GLN A 407 -8.68 12.67 12.16
N GLN A 408 -9.43 11.69 12.66
CA GLN A 408 -10.89 11.83 12.81
C GLN A 408 -11.27 13.07 13.61
N ILE A 409 -10.58 13.29 14.74
CA ILE A 409 -10.80 14.45 15.58
C ILE A 409 -10.33 15.75 14.91
N ALA A 410 -9.15 15.76 14.29
CA ALA A 410 -8.59 16.95 13.66
C ALA A 410 -9.51 17.49 12.55
N TYR A 411 -10.06 16.59 11.72
CA TYR A 411 -11.01 16.94 10.67
C TYR A 411 -12.38 17.35 11.22
N GLU A 412 -12.87 16.71 12.29
CA GLU A 412 -14.14 17.09 12.94
C GLU A 412 -14.05 18.47 13.62
N GLU A 413 -12.95 18.75 14.32
CA GLU A 413 -12.75 20.00 15.06
C GLU A 413 -12.24 21.14 14.17
N GLY A 414 -11.73 20.85 12.96
CA GLY A 414 -11.18 21.83 12.03
C GLY A 414 -9.90 22.48 12.55
N ALA A 415 -8.99 21.70 13.12
CA ALA A 415 -7.76 22.19 13.74
C ALA A 415 -6.80 22.80 12.69
N ASP A 416 -6.22 23.95 12.99
CA ASP A 416 -5.29 24.66 12.08
C ASP A 416 -4.04 25.24 12.76
N THR A 417 -3.90 25.04 14.08
CA THR A 417 -2.75 25.50 14.87
C THR A 417 -2.00 24.36 15.58
N SER A 418 -0.72 24.57 15.86
CA SER A 418 0.08 23.56 16.59
C SER A 418 -0.49 23.27 17.99
N GLU A 419 -1.05 24.28 18.67
CA GLU A 419 -1.67 24.12 19.99
C GLU A 419 -2.92 23.21 19.95
N GLU A 420 -3.72 23.30 18.90
CA GLU A 420 -4.92 22.44 18.73
C GLU A 420 -4.52 20.99 18.43
N PHE A 421 -3.59 20.77 17.49
CA PHE A 421 -3.10 19.43 17.20
C PHE A 421 -2.42 18.78 18.42
N ASP A 422 -1.60 19.53 19.16
CA ASP A 422 -0.96 19.05 20.38
C ASP A 422 -1.99 18.72 21.47
N ALA A 423 -3.08 19.48 21.58
CA ALA A 423 -4.17 19.19 22.51
C ALA A 423 -4.91 17.90 22.15
N ILE A 424 -5.10 17.60 20.86
CA ILE A 424 -5.66 16.32 20.40
C ILE A 424 -4.74 15.17 20.79
N VAL A 425 -3.43 15.29 20.51
CA VAL A 425 -2.44 14.26 20.89
C VAL A 425 -2.40 14.07 22.40
N GLU A 426 -2.48 15.13 23.21
CA GLU A 426 -2.53 15.02 24.67
C GLU A 426 -3.78 14.25 25.15
N ARG A 427 -4.96 14.55 24.57
CA ARG A 427 -6.22 13.86 24.88
C ARG A 427 -6.10 12.36 24.56
N LEU A 428 -5.67 12.03 23.35
CA LEU A 428 -5.52 10.64 22.91
C LEU A 428 -4.47 9.89 23.72
N SER A 429 -3.37 10.56 24.09
CA SER A 429 -2.33 9.94 24.90
C SER A 429 -2.84 9.48 26.27
N GLN A 430 -3.76 10.26 26.86
CA GLN A 430 -4.40 9.90 28.12
C GLN A 430 -5.41 8.76 27.94
N GLU A 431 -6.13 8.74 26.83
CA GLU A 431 -7.15 7.73 26.52
C GLU A 431 -6.54 6.36 26.23
N TYR A 432 -5.49 6.32 25.41
CA TYR A 432 -4.76 5.09 25.11
C TYR A 432 -3.85 4.67 26.25
N GLY A 433 -3.40 5.60 27.10
CA GLY A 433 -2.31 5.33 28.05
C GLY A 433 -0.97 5.09 27.34
N TYR A 434 -0.80 5.67 26.16
CA TYR A 434 0.33 5.54 25.26
C TYR A 434 0.73 6.94 24.78
N VAL A 435 2.02 7.22 24.64
CA VAL A 435 2.50 8.51 24.10
C VAL A 435 3.30 8.20 22.84
N PRO A 436 2.87 8.68 21.66
CA PRO A 436 3.61 8.49 20.42
C PRO A 436 5.06 8.97 20.54
N GLY A 437 5.97 8.23 19.91
CA GLY A 437 7.38 8.59 19.91
C GLY A 437 7.68 9.85 19.08
N ASN A 438 6.81 10.17 18.14
CA ASN A 438 6.95 11.22 17.14
C ASN A 438 5.83 12.25 17.25
N GLY A 439 6.12 13.49 16.84
CA GLY A 439 5.10 14.53 16.72
C GLY A 439 4.29 14.36 15.44
N TRP A 440 3.01 14.78 15.45
CA TRP A 440 2.10 14.68 14.31
C TRP A 440 2.67 15.29 13.02
N TYR A 441 3.53 16.31 13.14
CA TYR A 441 4.15 17.05 12.04
C TYR A 441 5.29 16.32 11.32
N VAL A 442 5.87 15.26 11.88
CA VAL A 442 6.87 14.42 11.19
C VAL A 442 6.28 13.16 10.56
N ILE A 443 4.98 12.94 10.73
CA ILE A 443 4.26 11.80 10.17
C ILE A 443 3.76 12.19 8.78
N SER A 444 4.52 11.85 7.73
CA SER A 444 4.20 12.22 6.34
C SER A 444 2.79 11.81 5.90
N HIS A 445 2.33 10.62 6.30
CA HIS A 445 1.01 10.11 5.93
C HIS A 445 -0.16 10.97 6.42
N ASN A 446 -0.01 11.76 7.48
CA ASN A 446 -1.06 12.70 7.88
C ASN A 446 -1.32 13.76 6.78
N PHE A 447 -0.31 14.02 5.94
CA PHE A 447 -0.32 15.04 4.89
C PHE A 447 -0.54 14.45 3.50
N ASP A 448 0.12 13.35 3.13
CA ASP A 448 0.01 12.79 1.77
C ASP A 448 -1.07 11.69 1.63
N SER A 449 -1.36 10.96 2.71
CA SER A 449 -2.19 9.74 2.71
C SER A 449 -3.16 9.73 3.90
N PRO A 450 -4.08 10.72 3.98
CA PRO A 450 -4.93 10.90 5.15
C PRO A 450 -5.80 9.65 5.39
N PHE A 451 -5.98 9.26 6.65
CA PHE A 451 -6.69 8.02 7.04
C PHE A 451 -6.08 6.71 6.52
N TYR A 452 -4.81 6.68 6.09
CA TYR A 452 -4.11 5.44 5.76
C TYR A 452 -3.69 4.63 7.00
N TYR A 453 -3.34 5.30 8.12
CA TYR A 453 -2.75 4.64 9.29
C TYR A 453 -3.61 3.52 9.90
N ILE A 454 -4.94 3.56 9.72
CA ILE A 454 -5.81 2.47 10.17
C ILE A 454 -5.49 1.14 9.44
N SER A 455 -4.98 1.19 8.20
CA SER A 455 -4.56 0.03 7.42
C SER A 455 -3.47 -0.75 8.15
N TYR A 456 -2.42 -0.07 8.64
CA TYR A 456 -1.38 -0.69 9.47
C TYR A 456 -1.96 -1.35 10.73
N SER A 457 -3.03 -0.79 11.29
CA SER A 457 -3.62 -1.35 12.49
C SER A 457 -4.36 -2.64 12.22
N VAL A 458 -5.29 -2.62 11.25
CA VAL A 458 -6.13 -3.78 10.95
C VAL A 458 -5.32 -4.90 10.31
N SER A 459 -4.28 -4.59 9.53
CA SER A 459 -3.38 -5.58 8.96
C SER A 459 -2.49 -6.23 10.03
N ALA A 460 -1.83 -5.43 10.88
CA ALA A 460 -0.98 -5.94 11.95
C ALA A 460 -1.78 -6.77 12.97
N PHE A 461 -3.06 -6.48 13.17
CA PHE A 461 -3.94 -7.33 13.98
C PHE A 461 -4.13 -8.73 13.37
N ILE A 462 -4.37 -8.82 12.06
CA ILE A 462 -4.48 -10.12 11.37
C ILE A 462 -3.14 -10.86 11.40
N SER A 463 -2.03 -10.15 11.14
CA SER A 463 -0.68 -10.70 11.20
C SER A 463 -0.27 -11.15 12.61
N MET A 464 -0.80 -10.50 13.64
CA MET A 464 -0.69 -10.96 15.03
C MET A 464 -1.43 -12.27 15.27
N GLY A 465 -2.60 -12.46 14.66
CA GLY A 465 -3.28 -13.76 14.63
C GLY A 465 -2.43 -14.84 13.96
N ILE A 466 -1.83 -14.54 12.81
CA ILE A 466 -0.89 -15.44 12.10
C ILE A 466 0.33 -15.76 12.97
N PHE A 467 0.89 -14.76 13.65
CA PHE A 467 2.02 -14.94 14.56
C PHE A 467 1.68 -15.90 15.70
N VAL A 468 0.52 -15.70 16.35
CA VAL A 468 0.04 -16.57 17.43
C VAL A 468 -0.22 -17.99 16.93
N ASP A 469 -0.90 -18.16 15.78
CA ASP A 469 -1.11 -19.46 15.15
C ASP A 469 0.23 -20.16 14.88
N ALA A 470 1.23 -19.42 14.37
CA ALA A 470 2.54 -19.96 14.03
C ALA A 470 3.37 -20.40 15.25
N LEU A 471 3.13 -19.81 16.42
CA LEU A 471 3.77 -20.23 17.68
C LEU A 471 3.28 -21.60 18.16
N ASP A 472 2.07 -22.02 17.79
CA ASP A 472 1.52 -23.36 18.09
C ASP A 472 1.78 -24.36 16.96
N ASP A 473 1.42 -24.00 15.72
CA ASP A 473 1.59 -24.82 14.52
C ASP A 473 2.09 -23.99 13.34
N TYR A 474 3.41 -23.90 13.22
CA TYR A 474 4.11 -23.13 12.21
C TYR A 474 3.70 -23.49 10.78
N ASP A 475 3.64 -24.78 10.44
CA ASP A 475 3.33 -25.22 9.08
C ASP A 475 1.87 -24.86 8.70
N ALA A 476 0.94 -25.02 9.64
CA ALA A 476 -0.46 -24.65 9.42
C ALA A 476 -0.65 -23.13 9.27
N ALA A 477 0.10 -22.34 10.03
CA ALA A 477 0.08 -20.88 9.92
C ALA A 477 0.68 -20.40 8.58
N VAL A 478 1.76 -21.04 8.12
CA VAL A 478 2.31 -20.80 6.77
C VAL A 478 1.28 -21.10 5.70
N ASP A 479 0.58 -22.25 5.78
CA ASP A 479 -0.46 -22.60 4.82
C ASP A 479 -1.59 -21.56 4.77
N LYS A 480 -2.03 -21.06 5.93
CA LYS A 480 -3.04 -20.00 6.02
C LYS A 480 -2.53 -18.65 5.49
N TYR A 481 -1.27 -18.30 5.77
CA TYR A 481 -0.63 -17.09 5.21
C TYR A 481 -0.57 -17.17 3.68
N LEU A 482 -0.23 -18.32 3.11
CA LEU A 482 -0.21 -18.49 1.65
C LEU A 482 -1.61 -18.35 1.03
N ASP A 483 -2.69 -18.67 1.76
CA ASP A 483 -4.06 -18.40 1.32
C ASP A 483 -4.40 -16.89 1.36
N VAL A 484 -3.79 -16.10 2.24
CA VAL A 484 -3.85 -14.62 2.21
C VAL A 484 -3.20 -14.07 0.95
N VAL A 485 -1.98 -14.54 0.64
CA VAL A 485 -1.23 -14.10 -0.54
C VAL A 485 -2.02 -14.36 -1.83
N ALA A 486 -2.75 -15.46 -1.90
CA ALA A 486 -3.55 -15.85 -3.05
C ALA A 486 -4.99 -15.28 -3.06
N SER A 487 -5.38 -14.51 -2.04
CA SER A 487 -6.76 -14.03 -1.89
C SER A 487 -7.10 -12.91 -2.90
N PRO A 488 -8.17 -13.06 -3.70
CA PRO A 488 -8.66 -11.99 -4.56
C PRO A 488 -9.63 -11.04 -3.83
N ASP A 489 -10.00 -11.38 -2.60
CA ASP A 489 -11.07 -10.72 -1.86
C ASP A 489 -10.60 -9.40 -1.22
N GLY A 490 -11.55 -8.50 -0.96
CA GLY A 490 -11.31 -7.36 -0.08
C GLY A 490 -11.13 -7.80 1.38
N TYR A 491 -10.67 -6.89 2.24
CA TYR A 491 -10.21 -7.20 3.59
C TYR A 491 -11.21 -8.01 4.44
N LEU A 492 -12.46 -7.55 4.53
CA LEU A 492 -13.47 -8.24 5.35
C LEU A 492 -13.85 -9.61 4.79
N ASP A 493 -13.98 -9.71 3.47
CA ASP A 493 -14.33 -10.95 2.79
C ASP A 493 -13.19 -11.97 2.94
N MET A 494 -11.94 -11.54 2.81
CA MET A 494 -10.76 -12.37 3.09
C MET A 494 -10.76 -12.90 4.53
N VAL A 495 -10.97 -12.02 5.51
CA VAL A 495 -11.02 -12.39 6.93
C VAL A 495 -12.11 -13.44 7.19
N GLU A 496 -13.32 -13.24 6.65
CA GLU A 496 -14.43 -14.18 6.78
C GLU A 496 -14.14 -15.51 6.07
N ASN A 497 -13.70 -15.46 4.81
CA ASN A 497 -13.51 -16.65 3.96
C ASN A 497 -12.38 -17.55 4.46
N LEU A 498 -11.31 -16.96 5.00
CA LEU A 498 -10.17 -17.69 5.56
C LEU A 498 -10.37 -18.06 7.03
N GLY A 499 -11.50 -17.67 7.64
CA GLY A 499 -11.82 -17.96 9.03
C GLY A 499 -10.82 -17.35 10.01
N MET A 500 -10.35 -16.14 9.70
CA MET A 500 -9.47 -15.36 10.58
C MET A 500 -10.30 -14.61 11.62
N ALA A 501 -9.69 -14.32 12.77
CA ALA A 501 -10.33 -13.50 13.79
C ALA A 501 -10.54 -12.08 13.25
N SER A 502 -11.76 -11.58 13.31
CA SER A 502 -12.08 -10.22 12.91
C SER A 502 -11.65 -9.22 14.00
N PRO A 503 -10.93 -8.14 13.66
CA PRO A 503 -10.67 -7.05 14.62
C PRO A 503 -11.97 -6.36 15.07
N PHE A 504 -13.03 -6.44 14.27
CA PHE A 504 -14.31 -5.78 14.52
C PHE A 504 -15.29 -6.65 15.33
N ASP A 505 -15.00 -7.94 15.51
CA ASP A 505 -15.65 -8.76 16.53
C ASP A 505 -14.85 -8.72 17.83
N ARG A 506 -15.45 -8.16 18.88
CA ARG A 506 -14.79 -7.98 20.17
C ARG A 506 -14.35 -9.30 20.81
N GLU A 507 -15.14 -10.37 20.70
CA GLU A 507 -14.80 -11.66 21.33
C GLU A 507 -13.59 -12.29 20.62
N GLU A 508 -13.58 -12.24 19.29
CA GLU A 508 -12.46 -12.73 18.48
C GLU A 508 -11.19 -11.89 18.71
N ALA A 509 -11.32 -10.56 18.72
CA ALA A 509 -10.20 -9.65 18.98
C ALA A 509 -9.57 -9.84 20.37
N MET A 510 -10.41 -10.04 21.39
CA MET A 510 -9.94 -10.36 22.74
C MET A 510 -9.24 -11.72 22.80
N THR A 511 -9.69 -12.71 22.03
CA THR A 511 -9.05 -14.04 22.00
C THR A 511 -7.62 -13.95 21.49
N VAL A 512 -7.38 -13.26 20.37
CA VAL A 512 -6.02 -13.03 19.84
C VAL A 512 -5.13 -12.32 20.86
N ALA A 513 -5.67 -11.30 21.54
CA ALA A 513 -4.94 -10.57 22.58
C ALA A 513 -4.59 -11.45 23.79
N GLU A 514 -5.51 -12.32 24.21
CA GLU A 514 -5.31 -13.27 25.31
C GLU A 514 -4.23 -14.30 24.97
N ASP A 515 -4.29 -14.90 23.77
CA ASP A 515 -3.32 -15.89 23.32
C ASP A 515 -1.91 -15.29 23.19
N LEU A 516 -1.79 -14.08 22.63
CA LEU A 516 -0.52 -13.35 22.61
C LEU A 516 -0.03 -13.07 24.05
N GLY A 517 -0.92 -12.65 24.94
CA GLY A 517 -0.60 -12.39 26.34
C GLY A 517 -0.11 -13.64 27.09
N GLU A 518 -0.71 -14.80 26.84
CA GLU A 518 -0.25 -16.09 27.38
C GLU A 518 1.16 -16.40 26.91
N TRP A 519 1.44 -16.24 25.62
CA TRP A 519 2.77 -16.45 25.07
C TRP A 519 3.81 -15.48 25.67
N ILE A 520 3.50 -14.17 25.73
CA ILE A 520 4.37 -13.16 26.35
C ILE A 520 4.69 -13.55 27.80
N ALA A 521 3.69 -14.00 28.56
CA ALA A 521 3.89 -14.42 29.95
C ALA A 521 4.82 -15.64 30.07
N ILE A 522 4.75 -16.59 29.13
CA ILE A 522 5.63 -17.76 29.06
C ILE A 522 7.05 -17.34 28.66
N ALA A 523 7.20 -16.53 27.60
CA ALA A 523 8.48 -16.06 27.10
C ALA A 523 9.26 -15.30 28.19
N LEU A 524 8.58 -14.42 28.93
CA LEU A 524 9.18 -13.67 30.04
C LEU A 524 9.54 -14.52 31.28
N ALA A 525 9.04 -15.75 31.38
CA ALA A 525 9.33 -16.67 32.47
C ALA A 525 10.51 -17.61 32.17
N ALA A 526 10.89 -17.77 30.89
CA ALA A 526 12.04 -18.54 30.42
C ALA A 526 13.36 -17.78 30.68
#